data_AF-A0A1L1WKD9-F1
#
_entry.id   AF-A0A1L1WKD9-F1
#
_cell.length_a   1.000
_cell.length_b   1.000
_cell.length_c   1.000
_cell.angle_alpha   90.00
_cell.angle_beta   90.00
_cell.angle_gamma   90.00
#
_symmetry.space_group_name_H-M   'P 1'
#
loop_
_entity.id
_entity.type
_entity.pdbx_description
1 polymer ?
#
loop_
_entity_poly.entity_id
_entity_poly.type
_entity_poly.pdbx_seq_one_letter_code
_entity_poly.pdbx_strand_id
1 'polypeptide(L)'
;LCGVDSSVAVSSGGELFLRFISLTSLEYSDYSKCKKIMIERGELFLRRISLSRNKIANLCHTFIKDGVRILTHAYSRVVLRVLEEAVAAKKRFSVYITESQPDLSGKKMAKALCHLNVPVTVVLDAAVGYIMEKADLVIVGAEGVVENGGIINKIGTNQMAVCAKAQNKPFYVVAESFKFVRLFPLNQQDVPDQFKYKADTLKSVQTGQDLK
;
A
#
# COMPACT_ATOMS: atom_id res chain seq x y z
N LEU A 1 20.19 13.97 10.02
CA LEU A 1 19.52 12.83 9.34
C LEU A 1 18.43 12.35 10.28
N CYS A 2 17.37 13.15 10.38
CA CYS A 2 16.04 12.86 9.80
C CYS A 2 15.26 11.91 10.70
N GLY A 3 14.14 12.41 11.25
CA GLY A 3 13.17 11.60 11.98
C GLY A 3 12.91 10.33 11.19
N VAL A 4 13.14 9.19 11.84
CA VAL A 4 13.01 7.88 11.23
C VAL A 4 11.60 7.79 10.66
N ASP A 5 11.49 7.71 9.34
CA ASP A 5 10.21 7.49 8.68
C ASP A 5 9.61 6.21 9.27
N SER A 6 8.47 6.35 9.94
CA SER A 6 7.68 5.27 10.56
C SER A 6 7.06 4.32 9.54
N SER A 7 7.46 4.44 8.26
CA SER A 7 6.86 3.67 7.19
C SER A 7 7.47 2.27 7.12
N VAL A 8 6.62 1.28 7.35
CA VAL A 8 6.89 -0.16 7.16
C VAL A 8 7.55 -0.43 5.80
N ALA A 9 7.13 0.28 4.75
CA ALA A 9 7.66 0.14 3.39
C ALA A 9 9.14 0.56 3.27
N VAL A 10 9.58 1.55 4.05
CA VAL A 10 10.98 2.02 4.03
C VAL A 10 11.87 1.03 4.78
N SER A 11 11.41 0.52 5.92
CA SER A 11 12.12 -0.50 6.69
C SER A 11 12.33 -1.78 5.87
N SER A 12 11.25 -2.33 5.30
CA SER A 12 11.32 -3.52 4.43
C SER A 12 12.13 -3.28 3.16
N GLY A 13 11.95 -2.13 2.51
CA GLY A 13 12.71 -1.76 1.32
C GLY A 13 14.21 -1.65 1.59
N GLY A 14 14.61 -1.09 2.73
CA GLY A 14 16.00 -0.99 3.17
C GLY A 14 16.63 -2.35 3.45
N GLU A 15 15.95 -3.21 4.19
CA GLU A 15 16.43 -4.58 4.47
C GLU A 15 16.56 -5.39 3.17
N LEU A 16 15.58 -5.28 2.27
CA LEU A 16 15.61 -5.95 0.98
C LEU A 16 16.74 -5.43 0.10
N PHE A 17 16.99 -4.11 0.10
CA PHE A 17 18.10 -3.51 -0.63
C PHE A 17 19.45 -4.05 -0.14
N LEU A 18 19.67 -4.05 1.18
CA LEU A 18 20.90 -4.57 1.79
C LEU A 18 21.15 -6.03 1.42
N ARG A 19 20.11 -6.88 1.49
CA ARG A 19 20.22 -8.27 1.02
C ARG A 19 20.49 -8.36 -0.47
N PHE A 20 19.83 -7.54 -1.29
CA PHE A 20 19.97 -7.62 -2.73
C PHE A 20 21.38 -7.27 -3.19
N ILE A 21 22.00 -6.24 -2.61
CA ILE A 21 23.37 -5.84 -2.95
C ILE A 21 24.41 -6.84 -2.42
N SER A 22 24.16 -7.47 -1.27
CA SER A 22 25.10 -8.43 -0.64
C SER A 22 24.96 -9.87 -1.11
N LEU A 23 23.87 -10.23 -1.80
CA LEU A 23 23.65 -11.60 -2.29
C LEU A 23 24.66 -12.08 -3.36
N THR A 24 25.38 -11.16 -4.00
CA THR A 24 26.39 -11.54 -4.98
C THR A 24 27.59 -12.18 -4.29
N SER A 25 28.21 -13.19 -4.92
CA SER A 25 29.52 -13.65 -4.44
C SER A 25 30.51 -12.49 -4.56
N LEU A 26 31.03 -12.06 -3.42
CA LEU A 26 32.05 -11.01 -3.27
C LEU A 26 33.41 -11.65 -2.96
N GLU A 27 33.72 -12.78 -3.59
CA GLU A 27 35.03 -13.47 -3.48
C GLU A 27 36.17 -12.71 -4.19
N TYR A 28 36.11 -11.38 -4.23
CA TYR A 28 37.16 -10.54 -4.79
C TYR A 28 38.01 -9.95 -3.68
N SER A 29 39.33 -10.03 -3.84
CA SER A 29 40.30 -9.37 -2.96
C SER A 29 40.34 -7.85 -3.13
N ASP A 30 39.82 -7.32 -4.24
CA ASP A 30 39.79 -5.88 -4.53
C ASP A 30 38.49 -5.20 -4.08
N TYR A 31 38.61 -4.34 -3.07
CA TYR A 31 37.53 -3.52 -2.56
C TYR A 31 36.89 -2.60 -3.61
N SER A 32 37.68 -2.02 -4.53
CA SER A 32 37.18 -1.10 -5.56
C SER A 32 36.21 -1.80 -6.50
N LYS A 33 36.56 -3.03 -6.90
CA LYS A 33 35.70 -3.88 -7.73
C LYS A 33 34.42 -4.28 -7.00
N CYS A 34 34.50 -4.68 -5.73
CA CYS A 34 33.33 -4.97 -4.90
C CYS A 34 32.38 -3.78 -4.82
N LYS A 35 32.90 -2.58 -4.55
CA LYS A 35 32.11 -1.35 -4.47
C LYS A 35 31.37 -1.06 -5.78
N LYS A 36 32.05 -1.21 -6.93
CA LYS A 36 31.43 -0.99 -8.24
C LYS A 36 30.26 -1.95 -8.50
N ILE A 37 30.45 -3.23 -8.21
CA ILE A 37 29.40 -4.26 -8.35
C ILE A 37 28.19 -3.92 -7.46
N MET A 38 28.43 -3.49 -6.21
CA MET A 38 27.34 -3.12 -5.29
C MET A 38 26.53 -1.93 -5.82
N ILE A 39 27.18 -0.94 -6.44
CA ILE A 39 26.50 0.22 -7.05
C ILE A 39 25.64 -0.24 -8.24
N GLU A 40 26.21 -1.02 -9.16
CA GLU A 40 25.48 -1.55 -10.33
C GLU A 40 24.26 -2.38 -9.92
N ARG A 41 24.39 -3.19 -8.86
CA ARG A 41 23.26 -3.93 -8.28
C ARG A 41 22.22 -3.00 -7.64
N GLY A 42 22.66 -1.95 -6.98
CA GLY A 42 21.77 -0.94 -6.42
C GLY A 42 20.93 -0.26 -7.51
N GLU A 43 21.54 0.11 -8.63
CA GLU A 43 20.83 0.66 -9.80
C GLU A 43 19.84 -0.34 -10.40
N LEU A 44 20.24 -1.61 -10.54
CA LEU A 44 19.34 -2.67 -11.01
C LEU A 44 18.14 -2.86 -10.07
N PHE A 45 18.35 -2.80 -8.76
CA PHE A 45 17.28 -2.87 -7.77
C PHE A 45 16.29 -1.73 -7.94
N LEU A 46 16.78 -0.49 -8.06
CA LEU A 46 15.94 0.69 -8.28
C LEU A 46 15.14 0.59 -9.58
N ARG A 47 15.76 0.10 -10.67
CA ARG A 47 15.07 -0.14 -11.95
C ARG A 47 13.96 -1.19 -11.81
N ARG A 48 14.18 -2.25 -11.02
CA ARG A 48 13.13 -3.26 -10.79
C ARG A 48 11.96 -2.70 -9.98
N ILE A 49 12.24 -1.90 -8.95
CA ILE A 49 11.20 -1.24 -8.15
C ILE A 49 10.39 -0.26 -8.99
N SER A 50 11.04 0.55 -9.84
CA SER A 50 10.32 1.54 -10.65
C SER A 50 9.34 0.89 -11.64
N LEU A 51 9.68 -0.28 -12.18
CA LEU A 51 8.82 -1.04 -13.10
C LEU A 51 7.70 -1.82 -12.40
N SER A 52 7.85 -2.10 -11.09
CA SER A 52 6.93 -2.97 -10.35
C SER A 52 5.47 -2.50 -10.38
N ARG A 53 5.24 -1.19 -10.27
CA ARG A 53 3.90 -0.60 -10.23
C ARG A 53 3.15 -0.79 -11.56
N ASN A 54 3.83 -0.58 -12.69
CA ASN A 54 3.24 -0.78 -14.02
C ASN A 54 2.97 -2.26 -14.26
N LYS A 55 3.87 -3.14 -13.80
CA LYS A 55 3.67 -4.59 -13.86
C LYS A 55 2.41 -5.00 -13.08
N ILE A 56 2.17 -4.44 -11.90
CA ILE A 56 0.95 -4.70 -11.12
C ILE A 56 -0.29 -4.19 -11.86
N ALA A 57 -0.24 -2.98 -12.44
CA ALA A 57 -1.35 -2.41 -13.20
C ALA A 57 -1.76 -3.32 -14.37
N ASN A 58 -0.79 -3.75 -15.19
CA ASN A 58 -1.00 -4.61 -16.35
C ASN A 58 -1.53 -6.01 -15.99
N LEU A 59 -1.28 -6.50 -14.76
CA LEU A 59 -1.84 -7.77 -14.31
C LEU A 59 -3.24 -7.58 -13.71
N CYS A 60 -3.39 -6.56 -12.87
CA CYS A 60 -4.59 -6.37 -12.05
C CYS A 60 -5.78 -5.83 -12.83
N HIS A 61 -5.57 -5.02 -13.88
CA HIS A 61 -6.69 -4.45 -14.64
C HIS A 61 -7.59 -5.53 -15.24
N THR A 62 -7.10 -6.75 -15.48
CA THR A 62 -7.87 -7.89 -16.00
C THR A 62 -8.99 -8.35 -15.06
N PHE A 63 -8.82 -8.19 -13.74
CA PHE A 63 -9.81 -8.55 -12.72
C PHE A 63 -10.99 -7.58 -12.67
N ILE A 64 -10.81 -6.35 -13.16
CA ILE A 64 -11.87 -5.36 -13.27
C ILE A 64 -12.70 -5.70 -14.50
N LYS A 65 -13.98 -6.04 -14.34
CA LYS A 65 -14.91 -6.31 -15.45
C LYS A 65 -15.64 -5.02 -15.86
N ASP A 66 -16.30 -5.02 -17.02
CA ASP A 66 -17.12 -3.88 -17.44
C ASP A 66 -18.38 -3.77 -16.56
N GLY A 67 -18.75 -2.53 -16.22
CA GLY A 67 -19.92 -2.20 -15.41
C GLY A 67 -19.78 -2.39 -13.90
N VAL A 68 -18.59 -2.74 -13.38
CA VAL A 68 -18.41 -3.01 -11.95
C VAL A 68 -18.30 -1.74 -11.10
N ARG A 69 -18.73 -1.85 -9.85
CA ARG A 69 -18.59 -0.85 -8.80
C ARG A 69 -17.45 -1.24 -7.86
N ILE A 70 -16.38 -0.47 -7.88
CA ILE A 70 -15.17 -0.73 -7.10
C ILE A 70 -15.23 0.09 -5.81
N LEU A 71 -14.99 -0.53 -4.66
CA LEU A 71 -14.72 0.19 -3.42
C LEU A 71 -13.21 0.23 -3.15
N THR A 72 -12.68 1.40 -2.82
CA THR A 72 -11.28 1.57 -2.41
C THR A 72 -11.16 2.41 -1.14
N HIS A 73 -9.98 2.31 -0.51
CA HIS A 73 -9.68 2.94 0.76
C HIS A 73 -8.49 3.87 0.63
N ALA A 74 -8.66 5.11 1.10
CA ALA A 74 -7.63 6.15 1.12
C ALA A 74 -7.05 6.50 -0.27
N TYR A 75 -5.92 7.19 -0.27
CA TYR A 75 -5.13 7.42 -1.49
C TYR A 75 -4.05 6.35 -1.64
N SER A 76 -4.07 5.63 -2.76
CA SER A 76 -3.03 4.66 -3.10
C SER A 76 -2.51 4.88 -4.52
N ARG A 77 -1.19 5.03 -4.64
CA ARG A 77 -0.50 5.26 -5.92
C ARG A 77 -0.60 4.04 -6.84
N VAL A 78 -0.50 2.83 -6.30
CA VAL A 78 -0.58 1.60 -7.09
C VAL A 78 -2.02 1.33 -7.54
N VAL A 79 -3.01 1.56 -6.67
CA VAL A 79 -4.43 1.44 -7.04
C VAL A 79 -4.77 2.44 -8.13
N LEU A 80 -4.32 3.69 -8.02
CA LEU A 80 -4.54 4.70 -9.05
C LEU A 80 -3.99 4.24 -10.41
N ARG A 81 -2.78 3.67 -10.47
CA ARG A 81 -2.21 3.14 -11.72
C ARG A 81 -2.99 1.96 -12.28
N VAL A 82 -3.49 1.06 -11.41
CA VAL A 82 -4.35 -0.05 -11.84
C VAL A 82 -5.64 0.47 -12.48
N LEU A 83 -6.26 1.50 -11.88
CA LEU A 83 -7.48 2.10 -12.40
C LEU A 83 -7.23 2.91 -13.68
N GLU A 84 -6.11 3.62 -13.77
CA GLU A 84 -5.66 4.28 -15.01
C GLU A 84 -5.52 3.27 -16.16
N GLU A 85 -4.89 2.11 -15.90
CA GLU A 85 -4.74 1.06 -16.91
C GLU A 85 -6.09 0.44 -17.30
N ALA A 86 -7.02 0.31 -16.35
CA ALA A 86 -8.38 -0.14 -16.65
C ALA A 86 -9.15 0.85 -17.55
N VAL A 87 -8.96 2.17 -17.34
CA VAL A 87 -9.51 3.22 -18.22
C VAL A 87 -8.85 3.17 -19.60
N ALA A 88 -7.52 3.01 -19.67
CA ALA A 88 -6.79 2.87 -20.93
C ALA A 88 -7.27 1.65 -21.74
N ALA A 89 -7.62 0.56 -21.03
CA ALA A 89 -8.26 -0.63 -21.60
C ALA A 89 -9.76 -0.45 -21.93
N LYS A 90 -10.30 0.78 -21.87
CA LYS A 90 -11.68 1.17 -22.19
C LYS A 90 -12.75 0.45 -21.36
N LYS A 91 -12.44 0.08 -20.13
CA LYS A 91 -13.41 -0.52 -19.21
C LYS A 91 -14.25 0.57 -18.54
N ARG A 92 -15.56 0.35 -18.43
CA ARG A 92 -16.46 1.25 -17.71
C ARG A 92 -16.64 0.72 -16.30
N PHE A 93 -16.41 1.55 -15.31
CA PHE A 93 -16.60 1.22 -13.90
C PHE A 93 -16.84 2.50 -13.11
N SER A 94 -17.35 2.38 -11.90
CA SER A 94 -17.46 3.49 -10.96
C SER A 94 -16.75 3.16 -9.65
N VAL A 95 -16.34 4.19 -8.92
CA VAL A 95 -15.51 4.02 -7.73
C VAL A 95 -16.12 4.70 -6.52
N TYR A 96 -16.34 3.93 -5.46
CA TYR A 96 -16.56 4.42 -4.11
C TYR A 96 -15.23 4.56 -3.39
N ILE A 97 -15.01 5.71 -2.74
CA ILE A 97 -13.76 6.01 -2.04
C ILE A 97 -14.09 6.47 -0.64
N THR A 98 -13.51 5.83 0.36
CA THR A 98 -13.65 6.31 1.74
C THR A 98 -12.89 7.62 1.94
N GLU A 99 -13.43 8.58 2.69
CA GLU A 99 -12.75 9.86 2.95
C GLU A 99 -11.35 9.68 3.58
N SER A 100 -11.17 8.63 4.38
CA SER A 100 -9.93 8.24 5.06
C SER A 100 -9.45 9.30 6.04
N GLN A 101 -10.12 9.35 7.18
CA GLN A 101 -9.70 10.16 8.31
C GLN A 101 -8.46 9.54 8.97
N PRO A 102 -7.45 10.33 9.42
CA PRO A 102 -7.50 11.77 9.74
C PRO A 102 -7.02 12.78 8.68
N ASP A 103 -6.47 12.34 7.53
CA ASP A 103 -5.82 13.26 6.58
C ASP A 103 -6.65 13.54 5.31
N LEU A 104 -7.88 13.02 5.26
CA LEU A 104 -8.82 13.15 4.14
C LEU A 104 -8.22 12.75 2.79
N SER A 105 -7.28 11.80 2.79
CA SER A 105 -6.58 11.35 1.58
C SER A 105 -7.52 10.81 0.50
N GLY A 106 -8.70 10.28 0.86
CA GLY A 106 -9.70 9.83 -0.10
C GLY A 106 -10.17 10.92 -1.06
N LYS A 107 -10.26 12.17 -0.60
CA LYS A 107 -10.62 13.32 -1.45
C LYS A 107 -9.56 13.57 -2.54
N LYS A 108 -8.29 13.30 -2.25
CA LYS A 108 -7.20 13.41 -3.24
C LYS A 108 -7.31 12.32 -4.31
N MET A 109 -7.65 11.09 -3.89
CA MET A 109 -7.90 9.98 -4.82
C MET A 109 -9.10 10.27 -5.72
N ALA A 110 -10.18 10.81 -5.14
CA ALA A 110 -11.36 11.19 -5.89
C ALA A 110 -11.06 12.22 -6.97
N LYS A 111 -10.33 13.30 -6.64
CA LYS A 111 -9.91 14.31 -7.62
C LYS A 111 -9.10 13.70 -8.75
N ALA A 112 -8.14 12.82 -8.44
CA ALA A 112 -7.31 12.16 -9.45
C ALA A 112 -8.14 11.30 -10.42
N LEU A 113 -9.13 10.56 -9.92
CA LEU A 113 -10.02 9.73 -10.74
C LEU A 113 -11.05 10.55 -11.51
N CYS A 114 -11.55 11.66 -10.96
CA CYS A 114 -12.41 12.59 -11.68
C CYS A 114 -11.70 13.19 -12.90
N HIS A 115 -10.40 13.51 -12.79
CA HIS A 115 -9.61 13.98 -13.95
C HIS A 115 -9.48 12.92 -15.06
N LEU A 116 -9.69 11.65 -14.74
CA LEU A 116 -9.70 10.53 -15.70
C LEU A 116 -11.11 10.23 -16.23
N ASN A 117 -12.10 11.09 -15.95
CA ASN A 117 -13.51 10.90 -16.31
C ASN A 117 -14.14 9.62 -15.75
N VAL A 118 -13.64 9.13 -14.61
CA VAL A 118 -14.25 7.99 -13.90
C VAL A 118 -15.32 8.52 -12.95
N PRO A 119 -16.54 7.94 -12.92
CA PRO A 119 -17.56 8.28 -11.94
C PRO A 119 -17.10 7.90 -10.53
N VAL A 120 -17.00 8.89 -9.64
CA VAL A 120 -16.50 8.72 -8.28
C VAL A 120 -17.52 9.23 -7.27
N THR A 121 -17.67 8.50 -6.16
CA THR A 121 -18.42 8.96 -4.98
C THR A 121 -17.57 8.79 -3.73
N VAL A 122 -17.39 9.88 -2.99
CA VAL A 122 -16.73 9.85 -1.68
C VAL A 122 -17.73 9.42 -0.62
N VAL A 123 -17.33 8.48 0.24
CA VAL A 123 -18.16 7.87 1.27
C VAL A 123 -17.50 8.09 2.62
N LEU A 124 -18.30 8.33 3.67
CA LEU A 124 -17.81 8.43 5.04
C LEU A 124 -17.18 7.10 5.48
N ASP A 125 -16.15 7.15 6.32
CA ASP A 125 -15.45 5.92 6.76
C ASP A 125 -16.39 4.97 7.52
N ALA A 126 -17.37 5.50 8.25
CA ALA A 126 -18.39 4.72 8.96
C ALA A 126 -19.45 4.10 8.04
N ALA A 127 -19.63 4.63 6.82
CA ALA A 127 -20.63 4.15 5.86
C ALA A 127 -20.12 3.02 4.96
N VAL A 128 -18.92 2.49 5.22
CA VAL A 128 -18.32 1.38 4.46
C VAL A 128 -19.21 0.13 4.47
N GLY A 129 -19.80 -0.22 5.62
CA GLY A 129 -20.70 -1.38 5.71
C GLY A 129 -21.96 -1.20 4.85
N TYR A 130 -22.52 0.01 4.81
CA TYR A 130 -23.70 0.34 4.01
C TYR A 130 -23.42 0.29 2.51
N ILE A 131 -22.26 0.81 2.06
CA ILE A 131 -21.93 0.82 0.64
C ILE A 131 -21.46 -0.55 0.12
N MET A 132 -21.00 -1.44 0.99
CA MET A 132 -20.46 -2.76 0.63
C MET A 132 -21.45 -3.60 -0.17
N GLU A 133 -22.75 -3.48 0.11
CA GLU A 133 -23.80 -4.23 -0.61
C GLU A 133 -23.82 -3.86 -2.10
N LYS A 134 -23.63 -2.56 -2.39
CA LYS A 134 -23.62 -1.97 -3.73
C LYS A 134 -22.28 -2.16 -4.45
N ALA A 135 -21.19 -2.41 -3.72
CA ALA A 135 -19.89 -2.67 -4.30
C ALA A 135 -19.82 -4.11 -4.84
N ASP A 136 -19.19 -4.28 -6.00
CA ASP A 136 -18.99 -5.59 -6.61
C ASP A 136 -17.66 -6.20 -6.18
N LEU A 137 -16.64 -5.36 -5.95
CA LEU A 137 -15.33 -5.77 -5.48
C LEU A 137 -14.64 -4.64 -4.71
N VAL A 138 -13.69 -5.02 -3.86
CA VAL A 138 -12.85 -4.10 -3.10
C VAL A 138 -11.41 -4.18 -3.59
N ILE A 139 -10.77 -3.04 -3.85
CA ILE A 139 -9.33 -2.96 -4.15
C ILE A 139 -8.67 -1.97 -3.19
N VAL A 140 -7.70 -2.45 -2.43
CA VAL A 140 -6.91 -1.60 -1.52
C VAL A 140 -5.42 -1.69 -1.84
N GLY A 141 -4.69 -0.63 -1.52
CA GLY A 141 -3.24 -0.69 -1.43
C GLY A 141 -2.80 -1.35 -0.12
N ALA A 142 -1.50 -1.61 -0.01
CA ALA A 142 -0.86 -1.90 1.27
C ALA A 142 0.44 -1.11 1.43
N GLU A 143 0.80 -0.83 2.68
CA GLU A 143 2.08 -0.27 3.08
C GLU A 143 3.08 -1.37 3.45
N GLY A 144 2.59 -2.50 3.94
CA GLY A 144 3.37 -3.69 4.24
C GLY A 144 2.58 -4.98 4.02
N VAL A 145 3.25 -6.05 3.66
CA VAL A 145 2.70 -7.42 3.63
C VAL A 145 3.53 -8.26 4.59
N VAL A 146 2.86 -8.87 5.57
CA VAL A 146 3.48 -9.69 6.60
C VAL A 146 3.54 -11.17 6.18
N GLU A 147 4.31 -11.98 6.91
CA GLU A 147 4.67 -13.35 6.49
C GLU A 147 3.48 -14.30 6.38
N ASN A 148 2.43 -14.11 7.18
CA ASN A 148 1.18 -14.89 7.09
C ASN A 148 0.25 -14.44 5.94
N GLY A 149 0.68 -13.51 5.09
CA GLY A 149 -0.12 -12.92 4.00
C GLY A 149 -1.05 -11.79 4.44
N GLY A 150 -1.06 -11.44 5.74
CA GLY A 150 -1.73 -10.25 6.24
C GLY A 150 -1.13 -8.97 5.68
N ILE A 151 -1.86 -7.86 5.81
CA ILE A 151 -1.43 -6.57 5.29
C ILE A 151 -1.43 -5.51 6.38
N ILE A 152 -0.49 -4.58 6.29
CA ILE A 152 -0.47 -3.34 7.06
C ILE A 152 -0.84 -2.22 6.10
N ASN A 153 -1.89 -1.50 6.45
CA ASN A 153 -2.37 -0.35 5.69
C ASN A 153 -3.07 0.61 6.67
N LYS A 154 -3.53 1.74 6.15
CA LYS A 154 -4.19 2.78 6.91
C LYS A 154 -5.39 2.32 7.74
N ILE A 155 -5.64 3.04 8.83
CA ILE A 155 -6.82 2.86 9.69
C ILE A 155 -8.10 2.87 8.85
N GLY A 156 -8.97 1.91 9.09
CA GLY A 156 -10.17 1.67 8.27
C GLY A 156 -10.05 0.48 7.32
N THR A 157 -8.84 -0.06 7.08
CA THR A 157 -8.68 -1.24 6.22
C THR A 157 -9.27 -2.50 6.84
N ASN A 158 -9.05 -2.73 8.15
CA ASN A 158 -9.55 -3.91 8.84
C ASN A 158 -11.10 -3.99 8.82
N GLN A 159 -11.79 -2.89 9.18
CA GLN A 159 -13.25 -2.83 9.12
C GLN A 159 -13.79 -3.10 7.70
N MET A 160 -13.12 -2.59 6.67
CA MET A 160 -13.52 -2.80 5.28
C MET A 160 -13.37 -4.27 4.88
N ALA A 161 -12.27 -4.91 5.28
CA ALA A 161 -12.02 -6.33 5.01
C ALA A 161 -13.07 -7.22 5.71
N VAL A 162 -13.39 -6.93 6.97
CA VAL A 162 -14.43 -7.64 7.72
C VAL A 162 -15.80 -7.50 7.04
N CYS A 163 -16.19 -6.27 6.66
CA CYS A 163 -17.45 -6.04 5.95
C CYS A 163 -17.50 -6.76 4.60
N ALA A 164 -16.41 -6.73 3.82
CA ALA A 164 -16.33 -7.40 2.53
C ALA A 164 -16.48 -8.92 2.68
N LYS A 165 -15.78 -9.51 3.66
CA LYS A 165 -15.86 -10.94 3.94
C LYS A 165 -17.25 -11.35 4.42
N ALA A 166 -17.87 -10.57 5.31
CA ALA A 166 -19.21 -10.84 5.83
C ALA A 166 -20.28 -10.85 4.72
N GLN A 167 -20.11 -10.03 3.68
CA GLN A 167 -21.02 -9.94 2.53
C GLN A 167 -20.54 -10.75 1.31
N ASN A 168 -19.53 -11.60 1.46
CA ASN A 168 -18.93 -12.42 0.39
C ASN A 168 -18.49 -11.62 -0.84
N LYS A 169 -18.01 -10.39 -0.65
CA LYS A 169 -17.43 -9.56 -1.71
C LYS A 169 -15.93 -9.85 -1.84
N PRO A 170 -15.39 -9.99 -3.06
CA PRO A 170 -13.96 -10.20 -3.25
C PRO A 170 -13.15 -8.98 -2.80
N PHE A 171 -12.08 -9.24 -2.03
CA PHE A 171 -11.19 -8.23 -1.49
C PHE A 171 -9.78 -8.41 -2.04
N TYR A 172 -9.35 -7.50 -2.90
CA TYR A 172 -8.05 -7.53 -3.55
C TYR A 172 -7.08 -6.53 -2.91
N VAL A 173 -5.85 -6.98 -2.72
CA VAL A 173 -4.74 -6.16 -2.24
C VAL A 173 -3.74 -6.00 -3.37
N VAL A 174 -3.32 -4.77 -3.62
CA VAL A 174 -2.22 -4.46 -4.53
C VAL A 174 -1.04 -3.86 -3.76
N ALA A 175 0.11 -4.53 -3.84
CA ALA A 175 1.32 -4.13 -3.14
C ALA A 175 2.57 -4.46 -3.97
N GLU A 176 3.55 -3.56 -3.94
CA GLU A 176 4.87 -3.81 -4.54
C GLU A 176 5.71 -4.78 -3.68
N SER A 177 6.58 -5.57 -4.31
CA SER A 177 7.34 -6.64 -3.64
C SER A 177 8.32 -6.13 -2.57
N PHE A 178 8.76 -4.87 -2.66
CA PHE A 178 9.65 -4.28 -1.65
C PHE A 178 8.95 -3.97 -0.32
N LYS A 179 7.62 -4.10 -0.26
CA LYS A 179 6.81 -3.93 0.96
C LYS A 179 6.63 -5.22 1.74
N PHE A 180 7.31 -6.31 1.36
CA PHE A 180 7.23 -7.57 2.09
C PHE A 180 8.12 -7.49 3.32
N VAL A 181 7.52 -7.67 4.50
CA VAL A 181 8.14 -7.38 5.78
C VAL A 181 8.30 -8.67 6.55
N ARG A 182 9.47 -8.86 7.17
CA ARG A 182 9.73 -9.95 8.12
C ARG A 182 9.13 -9.62 9.47
N LEU A 183 7.81 -9.75 9.56
CA LEU A 183 7.03 -9.54 10.76
C LEU A 183 5.87 -10.54 10.75
N PHE A 184 5.55 -11.07 11.93
CA PHE A 184 4.48 -12.05 12.11
C PHE A 184 3.57 -11.62 13.28
N PRO A 185 2.64 -10.68 13.06
CA PRO A 185 1.69 -10.29 14.10
C PRO A 185 0.63 -11.38 14.26
N LEU A 186 0.36 -11.80 15.49
CA LEU A 186 -0.71 -12.77 15.79
C LEU A 186 -2.06 -12.06 15.96
N ASN A 187 -2.03 -10.81 16.40
CA ASN A 187 -3.19 -9.94 16.55
C ASN A 187 -2.84 -8.48 16.15
N GLN A 188 -3.84 -7.58 16.21
CA GLN A 188 -3.68 -6.17 15.83
C GLN A 188 -2.78 -5.37 16.79
N GLN A 189 -2.62 -5.84 18.03
CA GLN A 189 -1.77 -5.24 19.05
C GLN A 189 -0.30 -5.61 18.88
N ASP A 190 0.01 -6.74 18.26
CA ASP A 190 1.39 -7.22 18.05
C ASP A 190 2.16 -6.43 16.98
N VAL A 191 1.49 -5.55 16.23
CA VAL A 191 2.18 -4.67 15.27
C VAL A 191 3.11 -3.71 16.06
N PRO A 192 4.40 -3.58 15.72
CA PRO A 192 5.30 -2.67 16.42
C PRO A 192 4.80 -1.22 16.44
N ASP A 193 4.94 -0.54 17.58
CA ASP A 193 4.39 0.82 17.78
C ASP A 193 4.99 1.86 16.84
N GLN A 194 6.24 1.64 16.40
CA GLN A 194 6.91 2.42 15.36
C GLN A 194 6.16 2.44 14.01
N PHE A 195 5.27 1.46 13.78
CA PHE A 195 4.43 1.37 12.59
C PHE A 195 2.98 1.78 12.86
N LYS A 196 2.53 1.74 14.13
CA LYS A 196 1.17 2.15 14.51
C LYS A 196 1.02 3.65 14.63
N TYR A 197 2.02 4.31 15.22
CA TYR A 197 1.96 5.72 15.60
C TYR A 197 2.96 6.53 14.80
N LYS A 198 2.60 7.80 14.56
CA LYS A 198 3.55 8.76 13.99
C LYS A 198 4.68 8.99 14.98
N ALA A 199 5.88 9.27 14.46
CA ALA A 199 7.07 9.51 15.27
C ALA A 199 6.87 10.62 16.33
N ASP A 200 6.05 11.63 16.01
CA ASP A 200 5.75 12.74 16.94
C ASP A 200 4.92 12.26 18.14
N THR A 201 3.95 11.37 17.93
CA THR A 201 3.14 10.75 18.99
C THR A 201 3.98 9.83 19.88
N LEU A 202 4.98 9.14 19.32
CA LEU A 202 5.86 8.30 20.12
C LEU A 202 6.75 9.12 21.05
N LYS A 203 7.19 10.31 20.61
CA LYS A 203 7.97 11.23 21.44
C LYS A 203 7.14 11.77 22.61
N SER A 204 5.91 12.20 22.37
CA SER A 204 5.05 12.77 23.41
C SER A 204 4.74 11.78 24.54
N VAL A 205 4.53 10.50 24.18
CA VAL A 205 4.35 9.39 25.13
C VAL A 205 5.62 9.15 25.97
N GLN A 206 6.80 9.22 25.36
CA GLN A 206 8.09 9.06 26.07
C GLN A 206 8.41 10.24 27.01
N THR A 207 7.97 11.45 26.69
CA THR A 207 8.11 12.64 27.56
C THR A 207 6.97 12.81 28.59
N GLY A 208 6.00 11.90 28.65
CA GLY A 208 4.93 11.91 29.65
C GLY A 208 3.96 13.10 29.54
N GLN A 209 3.82 13.72 28.36
CA GLN A 209 3.02 14.94 28.18
C GLN A 209 1.55 14.69 27.79
N ASP A 210 1.14 13.46 27.49
CA ASP A 210 -0.22 13.16 27.05
C ASP A 210 -1.04 12.46 28.15
N LEU A 211 -1.46 13.22 29.16
CA LEU A 211 -2.58 12.91 30.05
C LEU A 211 -3.33 14.20 30.42
N LYS A 212 -4.00 14.82 29.43
CA LYS A 212 -5.20 15.66 29.61
C LYS A 212 -6.07 15.62 28.35
#